data_AF-A0A2S7DA58-F1
#
_entry.id   AF-A0A2S7DA58-F1
#
_cell.length_a   1.000
_cell.length_b   1.000
_cell.length_c   1.000
_cell.angle_alpha   90.00
_cell.angle_beta   90.00
_cell.angle_gamma   90.00
#
_symmetry.space_group_name_H-M   'P 1'
#
loop_
_entity.id
_entity.type
_entity.pdbx_description
1 polymer ?
#
loop_
_entity_poly.entity_id
_entity_poly.type
_entity_poly.pdbx_seq_one_letter_code
_entity_poly.pdbx_strand_id
1 'polypeptide(L)'
;MIKTYRIAPGVYLSLQARSQDVLAELYADGLHDRAPVIFACSSIERPSDVVLLADGTGLVIGSMRVVLPEADAASLTEWMIARLPVSEVA
;
A
#
# COMPACT_ATOMS: atom_id res chain seq x y z
N MET A 1 2.11 11.89 -5.55
CA MET A 1 0.79 11.43 -6.07
C MET A 1 0.17 10.51 -5.03
N ILE A 2 -1.15 10.55 -4.81
CA ILE A 2 -1.83 9.69 -3.83
C ILE A 2 -2.84 8.78 -4.54
N LYS A 3 -2.90 7.51 -4.15
CA LYS A 3 -3.95 6.55 -4.50
C LYS A 3 -4.54 5.98 -3.22
N THR A 4 -5.85 5.98 -3.11
CA THR A 4 -6.56 5.40 -1.97
C THR A 4 -7.36 4.19 -2.44
N TYR A 5 -7.35 3.12 -1.64
CA TYR A 5 -8.09 1.90 -1.90
C TYR A 5 -8.84 1.47 -0.65
N ARG A 6 -10.13 1.13 -0.78
CA ARG A 6 -10.95 0.67 0.35
C ARG A 6 -10.78 -0.83 0.53
N ILE A 7 -10.15 -1.24 1.62
CA ILE A 7 -9.88 -2.66 1.93
C ILE A 7 -11.12 -3.32 2.53
N ALA A 8 -11.83 -2.60 3.40
CA ALA A 8 -13.04 -3.06 4.07
C ALA A 8 -13.94 -1.85 4.39
N PRO A 9 -15.18 -2.08 4.88
CA PRO A 9 -16.00 -0.98 5.37
C PRO A 9 -15.28 -0.16 6.45
N GLY A 10 -15.01 1.12 6.15
CA GLY A 10 -14.37 2.04 7.08
C GLY A 10 -12.84 1.91 7.17
N VAL A 11 -12.20 1.07 6.34
CA VAL A 11 -10.75 0.81 6.37
C VAL A 11 -10.15 1.00 4.98
N TYR A 12 -9.09 1.80 4.91
CA TYR A 12 -8.49 2.28 3.69
C TYR A 12 -6.98 2.10 3.71
N LEU A 13 -6.44 1.74 2.54
CA LEU A 13 -5.03 1.79 2.22
C LEU A 13 -4.77 3.06 1.41
N SER A 14 -3.98 3.98 1.95
CA SER A 14 -3.42 5.13 1.25
C SER A 14 -2.03 4.78 0.74
N LEU A 15 -1.76 5.04 -0.53
CA LEU A 15 -0.47 4.89 -1.16
C LEU A 15 -0.02 6.26 -1.69
N GLN A 16 1.08 6.78 -1.14
CA GLN A 16 1.62 8.07 -1.52
C GLN A 16 3.00 7.88 -2.16
N ALA A 17 3.08 8.12 -3.47
CA ALA A 17 4.36 8.21 -4.17
C ALA A 17 5.04 9.54 -3.83
N ARG A 18 6.28 9.44 -3.34
CA ARG A 18 7.15 10.53 -2.90
C ARG A 18 8.45 10.51 -3.73
N SER A 19 9.38 11.40 -3.43
CA SER A 19 10.63 11.53 -4.19
C SER A 19 11.59 10.34 -4.02
N GLN A 20 11.50 9.62 -2.89
CA GLN A 20 12.45 8.55 -2.54
C GLN A 20 11.78 7.20 -2.28
N ASP A 21 10.47 7.19 -2.06
CA ASP A 21 9.73 6.00 -1.65
C ASP A 21 8.26 6.08 -2.08
N VAL A 22 7.56 4.98 -1.84
CA VAL A 22 6.10 4.96 -1.76
C VAL A 22 5.73 4.71 -0.30
N LEU A 23 5.02 5.65 0.34
CA LEU A 23 4.46 5.43 1.66
C LEU A 23 3.11 4.72 1.54
N ALA A 24 2.95 3.60 2.23
CA ALA A 24 1.69 2.91 2.42
C ALA A 24 1.17 3.12 3.85
N GLU A 25 -0.09 3.53 3.99
CA GLU A 25 -0.74 3.77 5.28
C GLU A 25 -2.09 3.08 5.33
N LEU A 26 -2.33 2.29 6.38
CA LEU A 26 -3.66 1.82 6.72
C LEU A 26 -4.29 2.74 7.74
N TYR A 27 -5.48 3.24 7.41
CA TYR A 27 -6.26 4.06 8.29
C TYR A 27 -7.73 3.65 8.31
N ALA A 28 -8.41 3.99 9.40
CA ALA A 28 -9.86 3.84 9.52
C ALA A 28 -10.55 5.21 9.58
N ASP A 29 -11.65 5.36 8.84
CA ASP A 29 -12.51 6.55 8.83
C ASP A 29 -13.89 6.31 9.47
N GLY A 30 -14.11 5.11 10.02
CA GLY A 30 -15.39 4.66 10.57
C GLY A 30 -15.91 5.43 11.79
N LEU A 31 -15.24 6.51 12.18
CA LEU A 31 -15.71 7.48 13.16
C LEU A 31 -15.69 8.85 12.47
N HIS A 32 -16.76 9.16 11.73
CA HIS A 32 -16.91 10.43 11.00
C HIS A 32 -16.72 11.68 11.89
N ASP A 33 -16.82 11.53 13.21
CA ASP A 33 -16.63 12.58 14.22
C ASP A 33 -15.18 12.71 14.73
N ARG A 34 -14.24 11.90 14.22
CA ARG A 34 -12.83 11.90 14.62
C ARG A 34 -11.91 11.90 13.40
N ALA A 35 -10.71 12.44 13.58
CA ALA A 35 -9.68 12.35 12.56
C ALA A 35 -9.39 10.85 12.24
N PRO A 36 -9.07 10.52 10.98
CA PRO A 36 -8.70 9.17 10.60
C PRO A 36 -7.59 8.60 11.49
N VAL A 37 -7.78 7.37 11.97
CA VAL A 37 -6.78 6.71 12.81
C VAL A 37 -5.88 5.88 11.93
N ILE A 38 -4.61 6.30 11.80
CA ILE A 38 -3.56 5.48 11.18
C ILE A 38 -3.14 4.41 12.20
N PHE A 39 -3.17 3.15 11.80
CA PHE A 39 -2.81 2.04 12.68
C PHE A 39 -1.70 1.14 12.11
N ALA A 40 -1.33 1.30 10.85
CA ALA A 40 -0.11 0.72 10.28
C ALA A 40 0.43 1.60 9.15
N CYS A 41 1.76 1.65 9.03
CA CYS A 41 2.43 2.34 7.93
C CYS A 41 3.71 1.62 7.53
N SER A 42 4.07 1.66 6.24
CA SER A 42 5.34 1.18 5.73
C SER A 42 5.80 2.07 4.58
N SER A 43 7.06 2.49 4.59
CA SER A 43 7.74 3.00 3.39
C SER A 43 8.23 1.83 2.55
N ILE A 44 8.24 2.02 1.24
CA ILE A 44 8.66 1.03 0.24
C ILE A 44 9.68 1.72 -0.65
N GLU A 45 10.91 1.20 -0.69
CA GLU A 45 12.01 1.78 -1.47
C GLU A 45 12.39 0.89 -2.65
N ARG A 46 12.15 -0.42 -2.55
CA ARG A 46 12.52 -1.40 -3.58
C ARG A 46 11.33 -2.25 -3.98
N PRO A 47 11.31 -2.77 -5.23
CA PRO A 47 10.26 -3.69 -5.66
C PRO A 47 10.13 -4.94 -4.78
N SER A 48 11.24 -5.41 -4.20
CA SER A 48 11.28 -6.55 -3.28
C SER A 48 10.52 -6.32 -1.97
N ASP A 49 10.23 -5.07 -1.62
CA ASP A 49 9.49 -4.72 -0.42
C ASP A 49 7.96 -4.88 -0.64
N VAL A 50 7.53 -5.26 -1.85
CA VAL A 50 6.13 -5.58 -2.18
C VAL A 50 6.05 -7.01 -2.72
N VAL A 51 5.24 -7.85 -2.07
CA VAL A 51 5.13 -9.28 -2.43
C VAL A 51 3.68 -9.69 -2.54
N LEU A 52 3.28 -10.20 -3.71
CA LEU A 52 1.98 -10.87 -3.87
C LEU A 52 1.99 -12.19 -3.11
N LEU A 53 0.90 -12.46 -2.40
CA LEU A 53 0.74 -13.72 -1.68
C LEU A 53 0.39 -14.82 -2.69
N ALA A 54 1.13 -15.92 -2.66
CA ALA A 54 0.96 -17.04 -3.59
C ALA A 54 -0.41 -17.74 -3.49
N ASP A 55 -1.12 -17.54 -2.38
CA ASP A 55 -2.48 -18.05 -2.15
C ASP A 55 -3.58 -17.12 -2.67
N GLY A 56 -3.21 -16.02 -3.33
CA GLY A 56 -4.15 -15.02 -3.87
C GLY A 56 -4.87 -14.20 -2.79
N THR A 57 -4.49 -14.34 -1.51
CA THR A 57 -5.19 -13.66 -0.40
C THR A 57 -4.79 -12.20 -0.21
N GLY A 58 -3.92 -11.66 -1.06
CA GLY A 58 -3.55 -10.25 -1.05
C GLY A 58 -2.07 -10.00 -1.28
N LEU A 59 -1.49 -9.04 -0.56
CA LEU A 59 -0.08 -8.71 -0.66
C LEU A 59 0.55 -8.32 0.68
N VAL A 60 1.87 -8.41 0.74
CA VAL A 60 2.72 -7.85 1.79
C VAL A 60 3.36 -6.58 1.27
N ILE A 61 3.32 -5.54 2.09
CA ILE A 61 3.90 -4.22 1.85
C ILE A 61 4.85 -3.92 3.02
N GLY A 62 6.16 -4.09 2.80
CA GLY A 62 7.16 -4.07 3.87
C GLY A 62 6.81 -5.09 4.96
N SER A 63 6.42 -4.61 6.14
CA SER A 63 5.99 -5.44 7.27
C SER A 63 4.47 -5.66 7.36
N MET A 64 3.69 -5.03 6.47
CA MET A 64 2.24 -4.99 6.53
C MET A 64 1.62 -6.04 5.60
N ARG A 65 0.83 -6.97 6.15
CA ARG A 65 -0.01 -7.88 5.36
C ARG A 65 -1.38 -7.25 5.12
N VAL A 66 -1.76 -7.14 3.85
CA VAL A 66 -3.06 -6.59 3.44
C VAL A 66 -3.84 -7.66 2.70
N VAL A 67 -5.06 -7.93 3.17
CA VAL A 67 -5.96 -8.94 2.59
C VAL A 67 -6.95 -8.25 1.65
N LEU A 68 -6.95 -8.66 0.39
CA LEU A 68 -7.81 -8.10 -0.67
C LEU A 68 -7.84 -9.08 -1.86
N PRO A 69 -8.78 -8.92 -2.81
CA PRO A 69 -8.84 -9.77 -4.00
C PRO A 69 -7.53 -9.74 -4.80
N GLU A 70 -7.16 -10.89 -5.37
CA GLU A 70 -5.89 -11.07 -6.10
C GLU A 70 -5.70 -10.06 -7.24
N ALA A 71 -6.76 -9.78 -8.01
CA ALA A 71 -6.71 -8.80 -9.10
C ALA A 71 -6.39 -7.38 -8.61
N ASP A 72 -6.96 -6.99 -7.46
CA ASP A 72 -6.68 -5.70 -6.83
C ASP A 72 -5.26 -5.66 -6.26
N ALA A 73 -4.80 -6.76 -5.65
CA ALA A 73 -3.44 -6.89 -5.14
C ALA A 73 -2.40 -6.74 -6.26
N ALA A 74 -2.63 -7.38 -7.42
CA ALA A 74 -1.78 -7.26 -8.60
C ALA A 74 -1.76 -5.82 -9.14
N SER A 75 -2.94 -5.18 -9.27
CA SER A 75 -3.05 -3.80 -9.73
C SER A 75 -2.35 -2.80 -8.80
N LEU A 76 -2.47 -2.97 -7.47
CA LEU A 76 -1.79 -2.13 -6.49
C LEU A 76 -0.28 -2.35 -6.51
N THR A 77 0.18 -3.60 -6.66
CA THR A 77 1.60 -3.94 -6.78
C THR A 77 2.22 -3.26 -8.00
N GLU A 78 1.61 -3.40 -9.17
CA GLU A 78 2.04 -2.75 -10.40
C GLU A 78 2.08 -1.22 -10.23
N TRP A 79 1.04 -0.65 -9.61
CA TRP A 79 0.98 0.79 -9.37
C TRP A 79 2.13 1.30 -8.49
N MET A 80 2.46 0.58 -7.41
CA MET A 80 3.54 0.93 -6.49
C MET A 80 4.90 0.80 -7.16
N ILE A 81 5.18 -0.35 -7.80
CA ILE A 81 6.47 -0.61 -8.45
C ILE A 81 6.74 0.42 -9.55
N ALA A 82 5.73 0.76 -10.36
CA ALA A 82 5.86 1.76 -11.42
C ALA A 82 6.14 3.19 -10.90
N ARG A 83 6.05 3.42 -9.59
CA ARG A 83 6.24 4.71 -8.93
C ARG A 83 7.38 4.73 -7.94
N LEU A 84 8.07 3.60 -7.75
CA LEU A 84 9.34 3.61 -7.04
C LEU A 84 10.36 4.41 -7.85
N PRO A 85 11.27 5.14 -7.18
CA PRO A 85 12.36 5.78 -7.88
C PRO A 85 13.20 4.72 -8.60
N VAL A 86 13.55 4.97 -9.85
CA VAL A 86 14.50 4.13 -10.57
C VAL A 86 15.83 4.28 -9.85
N SER A 87 16.29 3.19 -9.22
CA SER A 87 17.64 3.14 -8.68
C SER A 87 18.59 3.19 -9.88
N GLU A 88 19.19 4.36 -10.14
CA GLU A 88 20.34 4.44 -11.04
C GLU A 88 21.43 3.58 -10.42
N VAL A 89 21.68 2.41 -11.02
CA VAL A 89 22.81 1.57 -10.64
C VAL A 89 24.06 2.39 -10.93
N ALA A 90 24.72 2.84 -9.86
CA ALA A 90 26.02 3.49 -9.91
C ALA A 90 27.12 2.49 -10.32
#